data_AF-A0A659RRH6-F1
#
_entry.id   AF-A0A659RRH6-F1
#
_cell.length_a   1.000
_cell.length_b   1.000
_cell.length_c   1.000
_cell.angle_alpha   90.00
_cell.angle_beta   90.00
_cell.angle_gamma   90.00
#
_symmetry.space_group_name_H-M   'P 1'
#
loop_
_entity.id
_entity.type
_entity.pdbx_description
1 polymer ?
#
loop_
_entity_poly.entity_id
_entity_poly.type
_entity_poly.pdbx_seq_one_letter_code
_entity_poly.pdbx_strand_id
1 'polypeptide(L)'
;LPADAKNQDDAYPSLNYLLRPDVIAHLTEHVFYANANKEATALVSQQVRDNPGIYPPADVRAMLVALKVQERKLDRVRTRA
;
A
#
# COMPACT_ATOMS: atom_id res chain seq x y z
N LEU A 1 -7.08 8.90 -9.32
CA LEU A 1 -7.93 10.09 -9.17
C LEU A 1 -9.21 9.86 -9.98
N PRO A 2 -10.43 9.99 -9.42
CA PRO A 2 -11.65 9.90 -10.20
C PRO A 2 -11.63 10.87 -11.38
N ALA A 3 -12.14 10.43 -12.54
CA ALA A 3 -12.12 11.25 -13.77
C ALA A 3 -12.92 12.55 -13.63
N ASP A 4 -13.91 12.55 -12.74
CA ASP A 4 -14.83 13.64 -12.43
C ASP A 4 -14.50 14.35 -11.10
N ALA A 5 -13.30 14.14 -10.54
CA ALA A 5 -12.88 14.78 -9.30
C ALA A 5 -12.89 16.32 -9.44
N LYS A 6 -13.58 17.00 -8.52
CA LYS A 6 -13.76 18.46 -8.55
C LYS A 6 -12.53 19.25 -8.08
N ASN A 7 -11.70 18.65 -7.22
CA ASN A 7 -10.55 19.30 -6.57
C ASN A 7 -9.24 18.60 -6.96
N GLN A 8 -8.95 18.51 -8.27
CA GLN A 8 -7.72 17.86 -8.73
C GLN A 8 -6.46 18.61 -8.31
N ASP A 9 -6.54 19.94 -8.27
CA ASP A 9 -5.45 20.84 -7.89
C ASP A 9 -5.01 20.66 -6.43
N ASP A 10 -5.91 20.21 -5.55
CA ASP A 10 -5.59 19.87 -4.15
C ASP A 10 -5.12 18.41 -4.00
N ALA A 11 -5.60 17.52 -4.87
CA ALA A 11 -5.31 16.09 -4.79
C ALA A 11 -3.84 15.77 -5.09
N TYR A 12 -3.26 16.40 -6.11
CA TYR A 12 -1.85 16.16 -6.46
C TYR A 12 -0.86 16.63 -5.38
N PRO A 13 -0.99 17.83 -4.80
CA PRO A 13 -0.17 18.24 -3.64
C PRO A 13 -0.27 17.27 -2.46
N SER A 14 -1.48 16.78 -2.16
CA SER A 14 -1.67 15.78 -1.09
C SER A 14 -0.95 14.46 -1.38
N LEU A 15 -1.06 13.95 -2.61
CA LEU A 15 -0.31 12.75 -3.04
C LEU A 15 1.20 12.98 -2.96
N ASN A 16 1.69 14.13 -3.43
CA ASN A 16 3.11 14.49 -3.34
C ASN A 16 3.60 14.56 -1.88
N TYR A 17 2.77 15.08 -0.96
CA TYR A 17 3.08 15.10 0.46
C TYR A 17 3.25 13.69 1.03
N LEU A 18 2.34 12.76 0.67
CA LEU A 18 2.44 11.35 1.08
C LEU A 18 3.65 10.63 0.47
N LEU A 19 4.17 11.08 -0.67
CA LEU A 19 5.36 10.48 -1.29
C LEU A 19 6.68 10.89 -0.61
N ARG A 20 6.68 11.90 0.26
CA ARG A 20 7.89 12.30 0.98
C ARG A 20 8.31 11.19 1.96
N PRO A 21 9.61 10.77 1.99
CA PRO A 21 10.05 9.64 2.80
C PRO A 21 9.74 9.76 4.30
N ASP A 22 9.90 10.96 4.86
CA ASP A 22 9.62 11.28 6.27
C ASP A 22 8.15 11.09 6.63
N VAL A 23 7.25 11.57 5.77
CA VAL A 23 5.80 11.50 5.99
C VAL A 23 5.33 10.06 6.01
N ILE A 24 5.71 9.29 5.00
CA ILE A 24 5.21 7.92 4.86
C ILE A 24 5.85 6.97 5.85
N ALA A 25 7.10 7.22 6.27
CA ALA A 25 7.74 6.50 7.37
C ALA A 25 7.01 6.76 8.69
N HIS A 26 6.67 8.01 9.00
CA HIS A 26 5.88 8.35 10.18
C HIS A 26 4.50 7.67 10.18
N LEU A 27 3.82 7.64 9.03
CA LEU A 27 2.55 6.92 8.91
C LEU A 27 2.72 5.42 9.16
N THR A 28 3.77 4.82 8.58
CA THR A 28 4.11 3.40 8.75
C THR A 28 4.31 3.04 10.22
N GLU A 29 4.99 3.89 10.98
CA GLU A 29 5.21 3.71 12.42
C GLU A 29 3.89 3.62 13.20
N HIS A 30 2.91 4.44 12.81
CA HIS A 30 1.64 4.51 13.52
C HIS A 30 0.68 3.36 13.16
N VAL A 31 0.62 3.00 11.87
CA VAL A 31 -0.39 2.04 11.38
C VAL A 31 0.16 0.62 11.16
N PHE A 32 1.47 0.41 11.31
CA PHE A 32 2.13 -0.90 11.18
C PHE A 32 1.92 -1.58 9.81
N TYR A 33 1.83 -0.81 8.73
CA TYR A 33 1.80 -1.30 7.35
C TYR A 33 3.04 -0.87 6.58
N ALA A 34 3.66 -1.80 5.87
CA ALA A 34 4.76 -1.49 4.97
C ALA A 34 4.31 -0.51 3.89
N ASN A 35 5.08 0.56 3.72
CA ASN A 35 4.88 1.52 2.64
C ASN A 35 5.69 1.14 1.38
N ALA A 36 5.29 1.69 0.24
CA ALA A 36 5.93 1.43 -1.06
C ALA A 36 7.12 2.36 -1.38
N ASN A 37 7.48 3.28 -0.48
CA ASN A 37 8.60 4.19 -0.70
C ASN A 37 9.91 3.52 -0.24
N LYS A 38 10.80 3.25 -1.20
CA LYS A 38 12.09 2.61 -0.96
C LYS A 38 13.00 3.44 -0.05
N GLU A 39 13.01 4.75 -0.22
CA GLU A 39 13.85 5.67 0.57
C GLU A 39 13.35 5.80 2.02
N ALA A 40 12.03 5.71 2.23
CA ALA A 40 11.41 5.76 3.55
C ALA A 40 11.78 4.58 4.45
N THR A 41 12.17 3.44 3.86
CA THR A 41 12.50 2.22 4.62
C THR A 41 13.65 2.47 5.61
N ALA A 42 14.60 3.36 5.30
CA ALA A 42 15.68 3.71 6.22
C ALA A 42 15.21 4.53 7.44
N LEU A 43 14.04 5.19 7.34
CA LEU A 43 13.50 6.10 8.34
C LEU A 43 12.48 5.42 9.29
N VAL A 44 12.01 4.22 8.95
CA VAL A 44 11.10 3.42 9.79
C VAL A 44 11.89 2.79 10.94
N SER A 45 11.29 2.70 12.13
CA SER A 45 11.94 2.10 13.29
C SER A 45 12.31 0.64 13.03
N GLN A 46 13.36 0.14 13.71
CA GLN A 46 13.75 -1.27 13.61
C GLN A 46 12.61 -2.21 14.02
N GLN A 47 11.83 -1.82 15.03
CA GLN A 47 10.67 -2.60 15.49
C GLN A 47 9.66 -2.86 14.38
N VAL A 48 9.43 -1.89 13.50
CA VAL A 48 8.47 -2.02 12.39
C VAL A 48 9.15 -2.57 11.14
N ARG A 49 10.33 -2.06 10.79
CA ARG A 49 11.05 -2.44 9.56
C ARG A 49 11.55 -3.87 9.58
N ASP A 50 11.99 -4.37 10.72
CA ASP A 50 12.58 -5.71 10.83
C ASP A 50 11.52 -6.77 11.22
N ASN A 51 10.24 -6.37 11.34
CA ASN A 51 9.13 -7.27 11.59
C ASN A 51 8.74 -8.03 10.31
N PRO A 52 8.90 -9.36 10.25
CA PRO A 52 8.61 -10.16 9.05
C PRO A 52 7.11 -10.25 8.72
N GLY A 53 6.22 -9.86 9.63
CA GLY A 53 4.79 -9.72 9.34
C GLY A 53 4.45 -8.42 8.61
N ILE A 54 5.32 -7.41 8.67
CA ILE A 54 5.14 -6.09 8.04
C ILE A 54 5.99 -6.03 6.77
N TYR A 55 7.29 -6.32 6.89
CA TYR A 55 8.24 -6.43 5.79
C TYR A 55 8.68 -7.90 5.61
N PRO A 56 7.85 -8.74 4.97
CA PRO A 56 8.12 -10.17 4.85
C PRO A 56 9.37 -10.46 4.03
N PRO A 57 10.17 -11.49 4.40
CA PRO A 57 11.32 -11.94 3.64
C PRO A 57 10.90 -12.57 2.30
N ALA A 58 11.87 -12.80 1.41
CA ALA A 58 11.61 -13.18 0.02
C ALA A 58 10.89 -14.52 -0.14
N ASP A 59 11.23 -15.50 0.69
CA ASP A 59 10.61 -16.83 0.76
C ASP A 59 9.13 -16.75 1.18
N VAL A 60 8.80 -15.93 2.18
CA VAL A 60 7.40 -15.68 2.58
C VAL A 60 6.64 -14.96 1.47
N ARG A 61 7.24 -13.94 0.85
CA ARG A 61 6.60 -13.22 -0.28
C ARG A 61 6.32 -14.13 -1.48
N ALA A 62 7.17 -15.13 -1.73
CA ALA A 62 7.00 -16.08 -2.83
C ALA A 62 5.75 -16.97 -2.66
N MET A 63 5.24 -17.12 -1.43
CA MET A 63 4.03 -17.88 -1.14
C MET A 63 2.73 -17.03 -1.24
N LEU A 64 2.85 -15.71 -1.36
CA LEU A 64 1.69 -14.82 -1.42
C LEU A 64 1.04 -14.84 -2.81
N VAL A 65 -0.29 -14.77 -2.85
CA VAL A 65 -1.06 -14.73 -4.10
C VAL A 65 -1.84 -13.43 -4.21
N ALA A 66 -1.61 -12.69 -5.29
CA ALA A 66 -2.42 -11.51 -5.62
C ALA A 66 -3.72 -11.93 -6.32
N LEU A 67 -4.83 -11.29 -5.97
CA LEU A 67 -6.08 -11.50 -6.67
C LEU A 67 -5.97 -11.04 -8.13
N LYS A 68 -6.58 -11.82 -9.03
CA LYS A 68 -6.69 -11.48 -10.45
C LYS A 68 -8.06 -10.91 -10.74
N VAL A 69 -8.14 -9.97 -11.69
CA VAL A 69 -9.40 -9.53 -12.27
C VAL A 69 -10.09 -10.76 -12.88
N GLN A 70 -11.36 -10.97 -12.53
CA GLN A 70 -12.14 -12.11 -12.97
C GLN A 70 -13.07 -11.73 -14.13
N GLU A 71 -13.50 -12.74 -14.88
CA GLU A 71 -14.57 -12.56 -15.85
C GLU A 71 -15.91 -12.29 -15.15
N ARG A 72 -16.78 -11.48 -15.78
CA ARG A 72 -18.10 -11.13 -15.23
C ARG A 72 -18.97 -12.35 -14.89
N LYS A 73 -18.77 -13.48 -15.58
CA LYS A 73 -19.47 -14.74 -15.29
C LYS A 73 -19.08 -15.27 -13.91
N LEU A 74 -17.79 -15.30 -13.59
CA LEU A 74 -17.29 -15.74 -12.29
C LEU A 74 -17.67 -14.75 -11.18
N ASP A 75 -17.58 -13.44 -11.44
CA ASP A 75 -18.02 -12.43 -10.47
C ASP A 75 -19.49 -12.57 -10.09
N ARG A 76 -20.38 -12.88 -11.05
CA ARG A 76 -21.80 -13.15 -10.76
C ARG A 76 -22.00 -14.35 -9.86
N VAL A 77 -21.25 -15.43 -10.08
CA VAL A 77 -21.33 -16.63 -9.23
C VAL A 77 -20.90 -16.28 -7.81
N ARG A 78 -19.81 -15.52 -7.64
CA ARG A 78 -19.30 -15.13 -6.31
C ARG A 78 -20.26 -14.21 -5.54
N THR A 79 -20.92 -13.27 -6.22
CA THR A 79 -21.71 -12.20 -5.56
C THR A 79 -23.15 -12.58 -5.23
N ARG A 80 -23.64 -13.71 -5.75
CA ARG A 80 -25.04 -14.15 -5.61
C ARG A 80 -25.19 -15.54 -4.96
N ALA A 81 -24.09 -16.09 -4.43
CA ALA A 81 -24.10 -17.28 -3.60
C ALA A 81 -24.71 -16.99 -2.22
#